data_AF-A0A7W6P6D6-F1
#
_entry.id   AF-A0A7W6P6D6-F1
#
_cell.length_a   1.000
_cell.length_b   1.000
_cell.length_c   1.000
_cell.angle_alpha   90.00
_cell.angle_beta   90.00
_cell.angle_gamma   90.00
#
_symmetry.space_group_name_H-M   'P 1'
#
loop_
_entity.id
_entity.type
_entity.pdbx_description
1 polymer ?
#
loop_
_entity_poly.entity_id
_entity_poly.type
_entity_poly.pdbx_seq_one_letter_code
_entity_poly.pdbx_strand_id
1 'polypeptide(L)'
;MKSKLFFLLGGMALFYCSCAKICTVQPISTTVNETVVSFASSKIPCKKVAEYEEAVKLSVNAIYSQKFETELENYVKDSIGSGPHAKAWKGLVAKEIVDKIRRQINGEYIETYGGAIGWFRYTFYHNIAYDGTANGPILLNRIPLKHRNAASIANTIAHETAHRIGLIHPNSNIDLKIAYKEPPYVIGDIIENLCSKKLLSSDTK
;
A
#
# COMPACT_ATOMS: atom_id res chain seq x y z
N MET A 1 9.03 42.16 -18.76
CA MET A 1 9.19 41.09 -17.75
C MET A 1 7.87 40.48 -17.26
N LYS A 2 6.74 41.20 -17.20
CA LYS A 2 5.46 40.67 -16.68
C LYS A 2 4.86 39.50 -17.49
N SER A 3 4.99 39.46 -18.82
CA SER A 3 4.39 38.38 -19.64
C SER A 3 5.08 37.01 -19.46
N LYS A 4 6.41 36.98 -19.28
CA LYS A 4 7.15 35.72 -19.08
C LYS A 4 6.78 35.02 -17.77
N LEU A 5 6.45 35.79 -16.72
CA LEU A 5 5.99 35.24 -15.44
C LEU A 5 4.58 34.63 -15.55
N PHE A 6 3.68 35.27 -16.31
CA PHE A 6 2.35 34.73 -16.59
C PHE A 6 2.39 33.46 -17.46
N PHE A 7 3.30 33.37 -18.44
CA PHE A 7 3.49 32.13 -19.21
C PHE A 7 4.14 31.01 -18.37
N LEU A 8 5.04 31.33 -17.43
CA LEU A 8 5.60 30.33 -16.50
C LEU A 8 4.54 29.81 -15.52
N LEU A 9 3.73 30.71 -14.94
CA LEU A 9 2.65 30.38 -14.00
C LEU A 9 1.49 29.65 -14.70
N GLY A 10 1.13 30.07 -15.92
CA GLY A 10 0.12 29.39 -16.76
C GLY A 10 0.58 28.02 -17.24
N GLY A 11 1.87 27.88 -17.58
CA GLY A 11 2.49 26.60 -17.93
C GLY A 11 2.52 25.62 -16.76
N MET A 12 2.85 26.10 -15.54
CA MET A 12 2.74 25.28 -14.33
C MET A 12 1.29 24.90 -14.03
N ALA A 13 0.32 25.80 -14.17
CA ALA A 13 -1.09 25.50 -13.92
C ALA A 13 -1.64 24.43 -14.89
N LEU A 14 -1.31 24.49 -16.18
CA LEU A 14 -1.71 23.49 -17.17
C LEU A 14 -1.03 22.12 -16.97
N PHE A 15 0.22 22.11 -16.49
CA PHE A 15 0.92 20.87 -16.10
C PHE A 15 0.34 20.24 -14.83
N TYR A 16 -0.16 21.06 -13.90
CA TYR A 16 -0.83 20.60 -12.68
C TYR A 16 -2.25 20.09 -12.94
N CYS A 17 -2.99 20.66 -13.91
CA CYS A 17 -4.38 20.30 -14.17
C CYS A 17 -4.57 19.04 -15.03
N SER A 18 -3.65 18.70 -15.95
CA SER A 18 -3.85 17.56 -16.87
C SER A 18 -3.62 16.16 -16.25
N CYS A 19 -3.19 16.11 -14.98
CA CYS A 19 -2.99 14.87 -14.21
C CYS A 19 -4.01 14.65 -13.09
N ALA A 20 -5.07 15.46 -13.01
CA ALA A 20 -6.00 15.47 -11.88
C ALA A 20 -7.28 14.63 -12.04
N LYS A 21 -7.57 14.07 -13.23
CA LYS A 21 -8.81 13.32 -13.47
C LYS A 21 -8.86 12.05 -12.62
N ILE A 22 -9.86 11.95 -11.77
CA ILE A 22 -10.18 10.77 -10.97
C ILE A 22 -11.18 9.92 -11.73
N CYS A 23 -10.94 8.62 -11.76
CA CYS A 23 -11.81 7.60 -12.32
C CYS A 23 -12.38 6.75 -11.19
N THR A 24 -13.67 6.42 -11.29
CA THR A 24 -14.26 5.37 -10.47
C THR A 24 -13.93 4.04 -11.10
N VAL A 25 -13.22 3.20 -10.37
CA VAL A 25 -12.93 1.82 -10.73
C VAL A 25 -14.02 0.95 -10.13
N GLN A 26 -14.60 0.07 -10.95
CA GLN A 26 -15.60 -0.88 -10.49
C GLN A 26 -14.98 -1.91 -9.52
N PRO A 27 -15.78 -2.62 -8.72
CA PRO A 27 -15.25 -3.67 -7.86
C PRO A 27 -14.38 -4.67 -8.61
N ILE A 28 -13.25 -5.06 -8.01
CA ILE A 28 -12.28 -5.99 -8.58
C ILE A 28 -12.32 -7.26 -7.74
N SER A 29 -12.66 -8.38 -8.35
CA SER A 29 -12.69 -9.68 -7.68
C SER A 29 -11.57 -10.58 -8.20
N THR A 30 -10.97 -11.33 -7.28
CA THR A 30 -9.99 -12.39 -7.60
C THR A 30 -10.41 -13.66 -6.86
N THR A 31 -10.42 -14.78 -7.56
CA THR A 31 -10.67 -16.10 -6.97
C THR A 31 -9.35 -16.77 -6.63
N VAL A 32 -9.16 -17.16 -5.38
CA VAL A 32 -7.98 -17.85 -4.85
C VAL A 32 -8.43 -18.99 -3.95
N ASN A 33 -8.00 -20.22 -4.25
CA ASN A 33 -8.37 -21.42 -3.48
C ASN A 33 -9.89 -21.52 -3.21
N GLU A 34 -10.69 -21.41 -4.26
CA GLU A 34 -12.17 -21.43 -4.22
C GLU A 34 -12.83 -20.27 -3.44
N THR A 35 -12.03 -19.37 -2.87
CA THR A 35 -12.52 -18.16 -2.18
C THR A 35 -12.53 -16.98 -3.13
N VAL A 36 -13.66 -16.27 -3.22
CA VAL A 36 -13.76 -15.00 -3.95
C VAL A 36 -13.44 -13.86 -2.99
N VAL A 37 -12.42 -13.08 -3.34
CA VAL A 37 -12.04 -11.87 -2.62
C VAL A 37 -12.31 -10.67 -3.52
N SER A 38 -13.03 -9.67 -3.00
CA SER A 38 -13.46 -8.51 -3.77
C SER A 38 -12.99 -7.22 -3.12
N PHE A 39 -12.30 -6.37 -3.88
CA PHE A 39 -12.16 -4.96 -3.54
C PHE A 39 -13.39 -4.19 -4.01
N ALA A 40 -13.91 -3.32 -3.15
CA ALA A 40 -15.06 -2.48 -3.47
C ALA A 40 -14.68 -1.39 -4.48
N SER A 41 -15.69 -0.67 -4.97
CA SER A 41 -15.48 0.43 -5.92
C SER A 41 -14.57 1.50 -5.31
N SER A 42 -13.62 1.97 -6.12
CA SER A 42 -12.50 2.80 -5.67
C SER A 42 -12.33 4.04 -6.56
N LYS A 43 -11.66 5.07 -6.04
CA LYS A 43 -11.44 6.36 -6.75
C LYS A 43 -9.96 6.62 -6.96
N ILE A 44 -9.48 6.35 -8.16
CA ILE A 44 -8.05 6.36 -8.52
C ILE A 44 -7.79 7.37 -9.65
N PRO A 45 -6.63 8.05 -9.71
CA PRO A 45 -6.26 8.81 -10.90
C PRO A 45 -6.36 7.95 -12.15
N CYS A 46 -7.01 8.43 -13.20
CA CYS A 46 -7.29 7.61 -14.39
C CYS A 46 -6.04 6.97 -15.01
N LYS A 47 -4.89 7.65 -14.93
CA LYS A 47 -3.59 7.16 -15.41
C LYS A 47 -3.01 6.00 -14.60
N LYS A 48 -3.59 5.68 -13.44
CA LYS A 48 -3.13 4.64 -12.49
C LYS A 48 -4.13 3.51 -12.31
N VAL A 49 -5.21 3.51 -13.09
CA VAL A 49 -6.25 2.47 -12.99
C VAL A 49 -5.67 1.09 -13.28
N ALA A 50 -4.87 0.94 -14.34
CA ALA A 50 -4.27 -0.34 -14.70
C ALA A 50 -3.33 -0.87 -13.61
N GLU A 51 -2.42 -0.03 -13.09
CA GLU A 51 -1.53 -0.45 -12.01
C GLU A 51 -2.28 -0.72 -10.71
N TYR A 52 -3.36 -0.01 -10.42
CA TYR A 52 -4.22 -0.28 -9.27
C TYR A 52 -4.93 -1.63 -9.41
N GLU A 53 -5.55 -1.91 -10.56
CA GLU A 53 -6.23 -3.18 -10.82
C GLU A 53 -5.28 -4.36 -10.69
N GLU A 54 -4.06 -4.21 -11.21
CA GLU A 54 -3.02 -5.22 -11.08
C GLU A 54 -2.55 -5.34 -9.62
N ALA A 55 -2.37 -4.24 -8.89
CA ALA A 55 -1.98 -4.25 -7.49
C ALA A 55 -2.98 -5.01 -6.61
N VAL A 56 -4.28 -4.84 -6.85
CA VAL A 56 -5.35 -5.57 -6.13
C VAL A 56 -5.24 -7.08 -6.39
N LYS A 57 -5.06 -7.49 -7.64
CA LYS A 57 -4.90 -8.92 -7.98
C LYS A 57 -3.62 -9.48 -7.36
N LEU A 58 -2.53 -8.73 -7.44
CA LEU A 58 -1.23 -9.11 -6.90
C LEU A 58 -1.28 -9.26 -5.37
N SER A 59 -1.88 -8.31 -4.65
CA SER A 59 -2.00 -8.35 -3.19
C SER A 59 -2.83 -9.55 -2.73
N VAL A 60 -4.01 -9.78 -3.33
CA VAL A 60 -4.86 -10.94 -3.00
C VAL A 60 -4.11 -12.25 -3.23
N ASN A 61 -3.49 -12.42 -4.40
CA ASN A 61 -2.72 -13.62 -4.72
C ASN A 61 -1.55 -13.84 -3.75
N ALA A 62 -0.83 -12.79 -3.38
CA ALA A 62 0.29 -12.88 -2.46
C ALA A 62 -0.18 -13.25 -1.04
N ILE A 63 -1.22 -12.60 -0.53
CA ILE A 63 -1.80 -12.84 0.81
C ILE A 63 -2.35 -14.27 0.95
N TYR A 64 -2.94 -14.81 -0.11
CA TYR A 64 -3.45 -16.19 -0.12
C TYR A 64 -2.38 -17.23 -0.47
N SER A 65 -1.15 -16.83 -0.74
CA SER A 65 -0.05 -17.76 -1.02
C SER A 65 0.51 -18.37 0.27
N GLN A 66 0.99 -19.61 0.19
CA GLN A 66 1.76 -20.23 1.27
C GLN A 66 3.09 -19.50 1.54
N LYS A 67 3.68 -18.90 0.49
CA LYS A 67 4.94 -18.15 0.61
C LYS A 67 4.83 -16.98 1.57
N PHE A 68 3.70 -16.25 1.57
CA PHE A 68 3.50 -15.15 2.51
C PHE A 68 3.56 -15.63 3.97
N GLU A 69 2.89 -16.74 4.27
CA GLU A 69 2.88 -17.33 5.61
C GLU A 69 4.28 -17.78 6.05
N THR A 70 5.02 -18.46 5.16
CA THR A 70 6.39 -18.89 5.42
C THR A 70 7.35 -17.72 5.65
N GLU A 71 7.31 -16.69 4.81
CA GLU A 71 8.19 -15.52 4.95
C GLU A 71 7.89 -14.75 6.24
N LEU A 72 6.59 -14.61 6.61
CA LEU A 72 6.21 -13.97 7.86
C LEU A 72 6.61 -14.81 9.08
N GLU A 73 6.44 -16.13 9.05
CA GLU A 73 6.87 -17.02 10.12
C GLU A 73 8.38 -16.92 10.37
N ASN A 74 9.18 -16.96 9.30
CA ASN A 74 10.62 -16.77 9.37
C ASN A 74 10.97 -15.41 9.99
N TYR A 75 10.34 -14.34 9.52
CA TYR A 75 10.60 -13.00 10.03
C TYR A 75 10.26 -12.87 11.52
N VAL A 76 9.09 -13.35 11.94
CA VAL A 76 8.64 -13.30 13.34
C VAL A 76 9.61 -14.07 14.24
N LYS A 77 10.03 -15.27 13.82
CA LYS A 77 11.00 -16.09 14.54
C LYS A 77 12.32 -15.36 14.76
N ASP A 78 12.84 -14.69 13.74
CA ASP A 78 14.12 -13.98 13.79
C ASP A 78 14.01 -12.64 14.57
N SER A 79 12.83 -12.01 14.56
CA SER A 79 12.64 -10.63 15.06
C SER A 79 12.21 -10.55 16.53
N ILE A 80 11.59 -11.60 17.09
CA ILE A 80 11.18 -11.61 18.51
C ILE A 80 12.39 -11.56 19.46
N GLY A 81 13.59 -11.92 18.99
CA GLY A 81 14.78 -12.05 19.84
C GLY A 81 15.71 -10.85 19.93
N SER A 82 15.58 -9.80 19.12
CA SER A 82 16.63 -8.75 19.08
C SER A 82 16.17 -7.34 18.69
N GLY A 83 16.77 -6.34 19.34
CA GLY A 83 16.71 -4.94 18.93
C GLY A 83 15.43 -4.18 19.37
N PRO A 84 15.37 -2.88 19.01
CA PRO A 84 14.35 -1.96 19.53
C PRO A 84 12.92 -2.20 18.98
N HIS A 85 12.76 -3.03 17.94
CA HIS A 85 11.48 -3.38 17.33
C HIS A 85 10.84 -4.64 17.93
N ALA A 86 11.57 -5.42 18.73
CA ALA A 86 11.11 -6.71 19.27
C ALA A 86 9.79 -6.60 20.05
N LYS A 87 9.58 -5.48 20.77
CA LYS A 87 8.33 -5.23 21.52
C LYS A 87 7.10 -5.19 20.60
N ALA A 88 7.23 -4.69 19.37
CA ALA A 88 6.13 -4.63 18.41
C ALA A 88 5.70 -6.03 17.93
N TRP A 89 6.59 -7.03 18.04
CA TRP A 89 6.35 -8.42 17.65
C TRP A 89 5.97 -9.34 18.81
N LYS A 90 6.07 -8.85 20.05
CA LYS A 90 5.87 -9.68 21.24
C LYS A 90 4.44 -10.25 21.27
N GLY A 91 4.34 -11.57 21.33
CA GLY A 91 3.06 -12.29 21.42
C GLY A 91 2.30 -12.36 20.09
N LEU A 92 2.89 -11.93 18.98
CA LEU A 92 2.30 -12.11 17.65
C LEU A 92 2.66 -13.48 17.08
N VAL A 93 1.68 -14.11 16.43
CA VAL A 93 1.83 -15.42 15.77
C VAL A 93 1.55 -15.22 14.28
N ALA A 94 2.51 -15.62 13.43
CA ALA A 94 2.42 -15.39 11.98
C ALA A 94 1.14 -15.97 11.36
N LYS A 95 0.79 -17.21 11.71
CA LYS A 95 -0.44 -17.87 11.23
C LYS A 95 -1.71 -17.09 11.58
N GLU A 96 -1.82 -16.60 12.82
CA GLU A 96 -2.98 -15.81 13.23
C GLU A 96 -3.07 -14.47 12.49
N ILE A 97 -1.92 -13.82 12.25
CA ILE A 97 -1.85 -12.60 11.44
C ILE A 97 -2.36 -12.87 10.03
N VAL A 98 -1.84 -13.91 9.39
CA VAL A 98 -2.19 -14.30 8.02
C VAL A 98 -3.70 -14.58 7.92
N ASP A 99 -4.27 -15.34 8.85
CA ASP A 99 -5.71 -15.64 8.87
C ASP A 99 -6.57 -14.39 9.09
N LYS A 100 -6.11 -13.43 9.91
CA LYS A 100 -6.79 -12.15 10.09
C LYS A 100 -6.72 -11.29 8.81
N ILE A 101 -5.55 -11.18 8.17
CA ILE A 101 -5.39 -10.42 6.91
C ILE A 101 -6.28 -10.99 5.80
N ARG A 102 -6.28 -12.33 5.61
CA ARG A 102 -7.12 -13.00 4.61
C ARG A 102 -8.61 -12.69 4.79
N ARG A 103 -9.08 -12.58 6.04
CA ARG A 103 -10.46 -12.17 6.34
C ARG A 103 -10.70 -10.68 6.12
N GLN A 104 -9.74 -9.85 6.48
CA GLN A 104 -9.89 -8.39 6.51
C GLN A 104 -9.82 -7.74 5.12
N ILE A 105 -9.05 -8.31 4.19
CA ILE A 105 -8.83 -7.72 2.86
C ILE A 105 -10.11 -7.69 1.99
N ASN A 106 -11.13 -8.49 2.31
CA ASN A 106 -12.36 -8.51 1.55
C ASN A 106 -13.22 -7.27 1.82
N GLY A 107 -13.67 -6.60 0.76
CA GLY A 107 -14.46 -5.38 0.83
C GLY A 107 -13.64 -4.10 0.99
N GLU A 108 -12.31 -4.17 1.01
CA GLU A 108 -11.47 -2.97 1.06
C GLU A 108 -11.61 -2.13 -0.20
N TYR A 109 -11.37 -0.84 -0.08
CA TYR A 109 -11.40 0.10 -1.20
C TYR A 109 -10.39 1.22 -1.00
N ILE A 110 -9.97 1.80 -2.12
CA ILE A 110 -8.96 2.85 -2.16
C ILE A 110 -9.59 4.14 -2.67
N GLU A 111 -9.30 5.23 -1.98
CA GLU A 111 -9.48 6.57 -2.50
C GLU A 111 -8.14 7.32 -2.52
N THR A 112 -8.10 8.45 -3.22
CA THR A 112 -6.86 9.22 -3.35
C THR A 112 -7.06 10.68 -2.99
N TYR A 113 -6.04 11.26 -2.37
CA TYR A 113 -6.02 12.67 -1.98
C TYR A 113 -4.79 13.36 -2.60
N GLY A 114 -4.79 14.69 -2.71
CA GLY A 114 -3.67 15.40 -3.35
C GLY A 114 -3.76 16.91 -3.21
N GLY A 115 -3.21 17.64 -4.19
CA GLY A 115 -3.12 19.11 -4.13
C GLY A 115 -2.05 19.57 -3.15
N ALA A 116 -2.16 20.83 -2.70
CA ALA A 116 -1.18 21.44 -1.79
C ALA A 116 -1.01 20.63 -0.49
N ILE A 117 -2.10 20.08 0.05
CA ILE A 117 -2.07 19.24 1.26
C ILE A 117 -1.29 17.94 1.01
N GLY A 118 -1.55 17.26 -0.12
CA GLY A 118 -0.80 16.05 -0.48
C GLY A 118 0.68 16.32 -0.72
N TRP A 119 1.01 17.43 -1.37
CA TRP A 119 2.39 17.85 -1.59
C TRP A 119 3.10 18.15 -0.26
N PHE A 120 2.50 18.98 0.59
CA PHE A 120 3.05 19.33 1.89
C PHE A 120 3.30 18.08 2.76
N ARG A 121 2.30 17.20 2.85
CA ARG A 121 2.42 15.96 3.64
C ARG A 121 3.50 15.02 3.10
N TYR A 122 3.66 14.94 1.79
CA TYR A 122 4.74 14.16 1.21
C TYR A 122 6.12 14.80 1.45
N THR A 123 6.27 16.10 1.22
CA THR A 123 7.56 16.78 1.34
C THR A 123 8.08 16.82 2.76
N PHE A 124 7.22 17.07 3.76
CA PHE A 124 7.68 17.25 5.15
C PHE A 124 7.54 15.99 6.00
N TYR A 125 6.61 15.10 5.68
CA TYR A 125 6.32 13.90 6.48
C TYR A 125 6.48 12.60 5.70
N HIS A 126 6.94 12.66 4.45
CA HIS A 126 7.09 11.49 3.57
C HIS A 126 5.81 10.63 3.50
N ASN A 127 4.64 11.25 3.69
CA ASN A 127 3.39 10.50 3.77
C ASN A 127 2.97 9.98 2.39
N ILE A 128 2.89 8.65 2.28
CA ILE A 128 2.53 7.93 1.06
C ILE A 128 1.04 7.56 1.07
N ALA A 129 0.52 7.19 2.22
CA ALA A 129 -0.88 6.87 2.44
C ALA A 129 -1.32 7.26 3.86
N TYR A 130 -2.62 7.39 4.05
CA TYR A 130 -3.23 7.33 5.38
C TYR A 130 -4.07 6.07 5.48
N ASP A 131 -4.09 5.50 6.68
CA ASP A 131 -5.21 4.67 7.07
C ASP A 131 -6.48 5.52 6.91
N GLY A 132 -7.51 4.91 6.34
CA GLY A 132 -8.84 5.39 6.60
C GLY A 132 -9.09 5.30 8.10
N THR A 133 -10.23 5.75 8.57
CA THR A 133 -10.74 5.20 9.84
C THR A 133 -10.72 3.65 9.77
N ALA A 134 -10.86 2.92 10.88
CA ALA A 134 -10.90 1.45 10.87
C ALA A 134 -11.85 0.83 9.81
N ASN A 135 -12.86 1.59 9.35
CA ASN A 135 -13.82 1.22 8.30
C ASN A 135 -13.77 2.12 7.04
N GLY A 136 -12.76 2.97 6.89
CA GLY A 136 -12.65 3.96 5.82
C GLY A 136 -11.87 3.46 4.59
N PRO A 137 -11.71 4.29 3.54
CA PRO A 137 -10.85 3.94 2.41
C PRO A 137 -9.39 3.91 2.84
N ILE A 138 -8.57 3.11 2.17
CA ILE A 138 -7.13 3.37 2.13
C ILE A 138 -6.94 4.67 1.32
N LEU A 139 -6.34 5.70 1.93
CA LEU A 139 -6.18 7.01 1.30
C LEU A 139 -4.78 7.17 0.74
N LEU A 140 -4.60 6.94 -0.56
CA LEU A 140 -3.29 7.12 -1.22
C LEU A 140 -3.02 8.59 -1.55
N ASN A 141 -1.79 9.05 -1.26
CA ASN A 141 -1.33 10.35 -1.67
C ASN A 141 -0.99 10.34 -3.18
N ARG A 142 -1.68 11.17 -3.96
CA ARG A 142 -1.48 11.28 -5.42
C ARG A 142 -0.05 11.73 -5.80
N ILE A 143 0.66 12.43 -4.92
CA ILE A 143 2.01 12.94 -5.20
C ILE A 143 3.03 11.81 -5.37
N PRO A 144 3.23 10.89 -4.42
CA PRO A 144 4.08 9.72 -4.62
C PRO A 144 3.43 8.66 -5.52
N LEU A 145 2.10 8.52 -5.52
CA LEU A 145 1.40 7.48 -6.31
C LEU A 145 1.75 7.52 -7.80
N LYS A 146 2.02 8.70 -8.38
CA LYS A 146 2.40 8.84 -9.79
C LYS A 146 3.60 7.96 -10.19
N HIS A 147 4.50 7.68 -9.25
CA HIS A 147 5.73 6.92 -9.47
C HIS A 147 5.67 5.49 -8.93
N ARG A 148 4.60 5.11 -8.22
CA ARG A 148 4.44 3.75 -7.68
C ARG A 148 3.98 2.81 -8.79
N ASN A 149 4.56 1.61 -8.80
CA ASN A 149 4.13 0.50 -9.64
C ASN A 149 3.09 -0.36 -8.89
N ALA A 150 2.58 -1.41 -9.54
CA ALA A 150 1.56 -2.29 -8.96
C ALA A 150 2.05 -2.99 -7.66
N ALA A 151 3.30 -3.45 -7.62
CA ALA A 151 3.86 -4.10 -6.43
C ALA A 151 3.97 -3.14 -5.24
N SER A 152 4.40 -1.89 -5.47
CA SER A 152 4.42 -0.87 -4.42
C SER A 152 3.01 -0.47 -3.98
N ILE A 153 2.00 -0.48 -4.85
CA ILE A 153 0.61 -0.27 -4.41
C ILE A 153 0.13 -1.47 -3.58
N ALA A 154 0.51 -2.70 -3.95
CA ALA A 154 0.21 -3.92 -3.18
C ALA A 154 0.86 -3.91 -1.78
N ASN A 155 2.08 -3.37 -1.65
CA ASN A 155 2.72 -3.09 -0.36
C ASN A 155 1.77 -2.28 0.53
N THR A 156 1.28 -1.14 0.00
CA THR A 156 0.42 -0.25 0.76
C THR A 156 -0.89 -0.92 1.13
N ILE A 157 -1.51 -1.68 0.22
CA ILE A 157 -2.71 -2.46 0.55
C ILE A 157 -2.44 -3.34 1.77
N ALA A 158 -1.41 -4.18 1.73
CA ALA A 158 -1.12 -5.11 2.81
C ALA A 158 -0.72 -4.42 4.12
N HIS A 159 0.01 -3.30 4.05
CA HIS A 159 0.36 -2.47 5.18
C HIS A 159 -0.88 -1.93 5.90
N GLU A 160 -1.84 -1.36 5.16
CA GLU A 160 -3.06 -0.82 5.75
C GLU A 160 -4.01 -1.95 6.22
N THR A 161 -4.08 -3.08 5.49
CA THR A 161 -4.82 -4.26 5.98
C THR A 161 -4.23 -4.76 7.32
N ALA A 162 -2.91 -4.69 7.50
CA ALA A 162 -2.25 -5.05 8.76
C ALA A 162 -2.69 -4.11 9.91
N HIS A 163 -2.84 -2.81 9.66
CA HIS A 163 -3.38 -1.88 10.65
C HIS A 163 -4.81 -2.24 11.08
N ARG A 164 -5.66 -2.62 10.12
CA ARG A 164 -7.07 -2.97 10.38
C ARG A 164 -7.26 -4.19 11.26
N ILE A 165 -6.30 -5.11 11.26
CA ILE A 165 -6.31 -6.27 12.17
C ILE A 165 -5.66 -5.98 13.53
N GLY A 166 -5.34 -4.70 13.80
CA GLY A 166 -4.83 -4.21 15.08
C GLY A 166 -3.31 -4.16 15.20
N LEU A 167 -2.56 -4.35 14.10
CA LEU A 167 -1.11 -4.22 14.13
C LEU A 167 -0.71 -2.75 14.10
N ILE A 168 0.35 -2.40 14.82
CA ILE A 168 0.82 -1.03 14.98
C ILE A 168 2.33 -0.94 14.75
N HIS A 169 2.80 0.26 14.45
CA HIS A 169 4.21 0.61 14.38
C HIS A 169 4.54 1.72 15.40
N PRO A 170 4.81 1.37 16.68
CA PRO A 170 5.02 2.34 17.76
C PRO A 170 6.08 3.41 17.48
N ASN A 171 7.08 3.10 16.65
CA ASN A 171 8.22 3.97 16.42
C ASN A 171 8.09 4.85 15.17
N SER A 172 6.97 4.82 14.43
CA SER A 172 6.81 5.57 13.18
C SER A 172 6.96 7.08 13.32
N ASN A 173 6.68 7.63 14.50
CA ASN A 173 6.81 9.05 14.81
C ASN A 173 8.14 9.41 15.51
N ILE A 174 8.97 8.42 15.84
CA ILE A 174 10.19 8.58 16.65
C ILE A 174 11.42 8.22 15.84
N ASP A 175 11.46 7.01 15.28
CA ASP A 175 12.56 6.50 14.47
C ASP A 175 12.04 5.56 13.39
N LEU A 176 12.00 6.07 12.16
CA LEU A 176 11.57 5.32 10.99
C LEU A 176 12.41 4.08 10.72
N LYS A 177 13.71 4.07 11.06
CA LYS A 177 14.57 2.89 10.85
C LYS A 177 14.16 1.74 11.73
N ILE A 178 13.65 2.03 12.93
CA ILE A 178 13.06 1.03 13.82
C ILE A 178 11.69 0.64 13.29
N ALA A 179 10.87 1.62 12.90
CA ALA A 179 9.52 1.39 12.39
C ALA A 179 9.48 0.48 11.17
N TYR A 180 10.44 0.57 10.24
CA TYR A 180 10.52 -0.32 9.07
C TYR A 180 10.70 -1.81 9.43
N LYS A 181 11.03 -2.14 10.68
CA LYS A 181 11.09 -3.51 11.19
C LYS A 181 9.86 -3.89 12.01
N GLU A 182 8.82 -3.07 12.04
CA GLU A 182 7.58 -3.30 12.79
C GLU A 182 6.50 -3.91 11.88
N PRO A 183 5.47 -4.57 12.45
CA PRO A 183 4.64 -5.50 11.70
C PRO A 183 3.99 -4.97 10.41
N PRO A 184 3.34 -3.79 10.39
CA PRO A 184 2.71 -3.30 9.17
C PRO A 184 3.71 -3.07 8.02
N TYR A 185 4.89 -2.52 8.31
CA TYR A 185 5.94 -2.29 7.30
C TYR A 185 6.47 -3.61 6.75
N VAL A 186 6.79 -4.55 7.63
CA VAL A 186 7.33 -5.85 7.23
C VAL A 186 6.33 -6.65 6.39
N ILE A 187 5.05 -6.64 6.75
CA ILE A 187 3.99 -7.30 5.98
C ILE A 187 3.90 -6.69 4.58
N GLY A 188 3.89 -5.36 4.49
CA GLY A 188 3.91 -4.64 3.21
C GLY A 188 5.11 -5.05 2.35
N ASP A 189 6.31 -5.06 2.94
CA ASP A 189 7.56 -5.37 2.25
C ASP A 189 7.63 -6.83 1.78
N ILE A 190 7.15 -7.80 2.58
CA ILE A 190 7.04 -9.20 2.15
C ILE A 190 6.14 -9.30 0.92
N ILE A 191 4.96 -8.65 0.95
CA ILE A 191 4.02 -8.68 -0.17
C ILE A 191 4.64 -8.03 -1.42
N GLU A 192 5.27 -6.87 -1.30
CA GLU A 192 5.96 -6.21 -2.43
C GLU A 192 7.01 -7.11 -3.07
N ASN A 193 7.80 -7.80 -2.25
CA ASN A 193 8.83 -8.73 -2.70
C ASN A 193 8.23 -9.93 -3.44
N LEU A 194 7.14 -10.51 -2.93
CA LEU A 194 6.44 -11.62 -3.60
C LEU A 194 5.85 -11.18 -4.94
N CYS A 195 5.28 -9.98 -5.02
CA CYS A 195 4.71 -9.42 -6.24
C CYS A 195 5.78 -9.07 -7.28
N SER A 196 6.90 -8.49 -6.85
CA SER A 196 8.01 -8.09 -7.74
C SER A 196 8.72 -9.30 -8.37
N LYS A 197 8.87 -10.40 -7.63
CA LYS A 197 9.45 -11.65 -8.15
C LYS A 197 8.57 -12.32 -9.22
N LYS A 198 7.24 -12.14 -9.17
CA LYS A 198 6.32 -12.67 -10.18
C LYS A 198 6.47 -11.94 -11.53
N LEU A 199 6.66 -10.62 -11.49
CA LEU A 199 6.92 -9.80 -12.67
C LEU A 199 8.22 -10.21 -13.40
N LEU A 200 9.23 -10.67 -12.66
CA LEU A 200 10.48 -11.18 -13.22
C LEU A 200 10.38 -12.61 -13.80
N SER A 201 9.34 -13.37 -13.45
CA SER A 201 9.13 -14.74 -13.92
C SER A 201 8.27 -14.84 -15.19
N SER A 202 7.57 -13.77 -15.57
CA SER A 202 6.78 -13.67 -16.79
C SER A 202 7.58 -13.27 -18.04
N ASP A 203 8.83 -12.82 -17.89
CA ASP A 203 9.73 -12.43 -18.99
C ASP A 203 10.62 -13.59 -19.51
N THR A 204 10.36 -14.83 -19.08
CA THR A 204 11.08 -16.04 -19.51
C THR A 204 10.15 -17.11 -20.11
N LYS A 205 9.14 -16.71 -20.90
CA LYS A 205 8.40 -17.64 -21.76
C LYS A 205 8.34 -17.12 -23.19
#